data_AF-A0A2T6VM92-F1
#
_entry.id   AF-A0A2T6VM92-F1
#
_cell.length_a   1.000
_cell.length_b   1.000
_cell.length_c   1.000
_cell.angle_alpha   90.00
_cell.angle_beta   90.00
_cell.angle_gamma   90.00
#
_symmetry.space_group_name_H-M   'P 1'
#
loop_
_entity.id
_entity.type
_entity.pdbx_description
1 polymer ?
#
loop_
_entity_poly.entity_id
_entity_poly.type
_entity_poly.pdbx_seq_one_letter_code
_entity_poly.pdbx_strand_id
1 'polypeptide(L)'
;FILVQLDEKIDPKKNKSAHDFCLNTLKSTSPSIFDITEERIKRAGAKIKEACPNLDVGFRAFEIIDDETHANDKNLSQAHQKDLFAYSNPKKRETQTILIKLLGCENLELTTPIICLIENALYLALNTAFIVGDIEMSEVLENLKDKGVEKISMYMPAISNDRLCLELGSNLNELKLESGDLKIRG
;
A
#
# COMPACT_ATOMS: atom_id res chain seq x y z
N PHE A 1 1.36 -2.76 -18.78
CA PHE A 1 2.52 -3.67 -18.64
C PHE A 1 2.88 -3.75 -17.16
N ILE A 2 3.66 -4.76 -16.76
CA ILE A 2 4.29 -4.83 -15.42
C ILE A 2 5.79 -5.02 -15.65
N LEU A 3 6.60 -4.17 -15.02
CA LEU A 3 8.06 -4.20 -15.12
C LEU A 3 8.65 -4.18 -13.71
N VAL A 4 9.62 -5.05 -13.47
CA VAL A 4 10.36 -5.13 -12.20
C VAL A 4 11.82 -4.83 -12.49
N GLN A 5 12.41 -3.92 -11.72
CA GLN A 5 13.81 -3.52 -11.84
C GLN A 5 14.39 -3.41 -10.43
N LEU A 6 15.51 -4.10 -10.19
CA LEU A 6 16.26 -3.94 -8.95
C LEU A 6 16.87 -2.54 -8.88
N ASP A 7 16.88 -1.95 -7.68
CA ASP A 7 17.49 -0.65 -7.40
C ASP A 7 19.03 -0.76 -7.29
N GLU A 8 19.66 -1.34 -8.31
CA GLU A 8 21.11 -1.53 -8.37
C GLU A 8 21.80 -0.18 -8.51
N LYS A 9 22.66 0.17 -7.55
CA LYS A 9 23.39 1.44 -7.55
C LYS A 9 24.44 1.48 -8.66
N ILE A 10 24.50 2.60 -9.36
CA ILE A 10 25.47 2.80 -10.45
C ILE A 10 26.82 3.18 -9.84
N ASP A 11 27.85 2.38 -10.11
CA ASP A 11 29.22 2.72 -9.74
C ASP A 11 29.76 3.84 -10.67
N PRO A 12 30.11 5.03 -10.14
CA PRO A 12 30.62 6.15 -10.92
C PRO A 12 31.93 5.84 -11.66
N LYS A 13 32.72 4.85 -11.20
CA LYS A 13 33.97 4.44 -11.86
C LYS A 13 33.69 3.53 -13.06
N LYS A 14 32.66 2.70 -12.99
CA LYS A 14 32.30 1.76 -14.06
C LYS A 14 31.45 2.42 -15.15
N ASN A 15 30.51 3.29 -14.76
CA ASN A 15 29.63 3.96 -15.70
C ASN A 15 29.37 5.42 -15.29
N LYS A 16 30.40 6.25 -15.46
CA LYS A 16 30.36 7.68 -15.15
C LYS A 16 29.23 8.41 -15.88
N SER A 17 28.99 8.09 -17.16
CA SER A 17 27.98 8.78 -17.95
C SER A 17 26.57 8.58 -17.39
N ALA A 18 26.20 7.35 -17.05
CA ALA A 18 24.87 7.07 -16.48
C ALA A 18 24.74 7.64 -15.06
N HIS A 19 25.80 7.51 -14.24
CA HIS A 19 25.84 8.08 -12.90
C HIS A 19 25.66 9.61 -12.91
N ASP A 20 26.44 10.31 -13.73
CA ASP A 20 26.38 11.77 -13.85
C ASP A 20 25.05 12.24 -14.44
N PHE A 21 24.44 11.46 -15.33
CA PHE A 21 23.10 11.74 -15.84
C PHE A 21 22.05 11.66 -14.73
N CYS A 22 22.02 10.58 -13.94
CA CYS A 22 21.09 10.45 -12.81
C CYS A 22 21.29 11.56 -11.79
N LEU A 23 22.54 11.83 -11.40
CA LEU A 23 22.85 12.84 -10.38
C LEU A 23 22.53 14.27 -10.86
N ASN A 24 23.01 14.65 -12.05
CA ASN A 24 22.97 16.03 -12.50
C ASN A 24 21.68 16.38 -13.25
N THR A 25 21.12 15.43 -14.00
CA THR A 25 19.92 15.66 -14.83
C THR A 25 18.66 15.25 -14.09
N LEU A 26 18.61 14.02 -13.58
CA LEU A 26 17.44 13.50 -12.87
C LEU A 26 17.37 13.96 -11.41
N LYS A 27 18.45 14.56 -10.89
CA LYS A 27 18.57 15.00 -9.49
C LYS A 27 18.39 13.86 -8.49
N SER A 28 18.73 12.63 -8.90
CA SER A 28 18.70 11.46 -8.02
C SER A 28 19.76 11.60 -6.94
N THR A 29 19.35 11.43 -5.68
CA THR A 29 20.26 11.43 -4.51
C THR A 29 21.05 10.13 -4.41
N SER A 30 20.59 9.05 -5.05
CA SER A 30 21.22 7.74 -5.01
C SER A 30 21.13 7.05 -6.39
N PRO A 31 21.96 7.49 -7.36
CA PRO A 31 21.94 7.02 -8.74
C PRO A 31 21.84 5.50 -8.89
N SER A 32 20.81 5.03 -9.57
CA SER A 32 20.56 3.60 -9.79
C SER A 32 20.09 3.26 -11.20
N ILE A 33 20.10 1.97 -11.52
CA ILE A 33 19.54 1.44 -12.77
C ILE A 33 18.02 1.69 -12.83
N PHE A 34 17.34 1.77 -11.68
CA PHE A 34 15.93 2.12 -11.64
C PHE A 34 15.69 3.54 -12.18
N ASP A 35 16.50 4.53 -11.79
CA ASP A 35 16.35 5.93 -12.25
C ASP A 35 16.33 6.04 -13.79
N ILE A 36 17.30 5.41 -14.46
CA ILE A 36 17.38 5.42 -15.92
C ILE A 36 16.27 4.59 -16.57
N THR A 37 15.79 3.54 -15.90
CA THR A 37 14.69 2.71 -16.39
C THR A 37 13.38 3.48 -16.36
N GLU A 38 13.08 4.13 -15.24
CA GLU A 38 11.91 4.97 -15.07
C GLU A 38 11.91 6.12 -16.08
N GLU A 39 13.04 6.82 -16.22
CA GLU A 39 13.19 7.92 -17.18
C GLU A 39 13.02 7.46 -18.63
N ARG A 40 13.51 6.26 -18.97
CA ARG A 40 13.31 5.68 -20.31
C ARG A 40 11.83 5.47 -20.59
N ILE A 41 11.07 4.95 -19.64
CA ILE A 41 9.63 4.72 -19.77
C ILE A 41 8.90 6.06 -19.91
N LYS A 42 9.23 7.06 -19.08
CA LYS A 42 8.67 8.43 -19.16
C LYS A 42 8.87 9.04 -20.55
N ARG A 43 10.10 9.03 -21.06
CA ARG A 43 10.42 9.58 -22.40
C ARG A 43 9.76 8.81 -23.54
N ALA A 44 9.69 7.49 -23.45
CA ALA A 44 9.00 6.66 -24.44
C ALA A 44 7.50 6.96 -24.46
N GLY A 45 6.87 7.05 -23.28
CA GLY A 45 5.47 7.43 -23.13
C GLY A 45 5.16 8.79 -23.73
N ALA A 46 5.99 9.81 -23.46
CA ALA A 46 5.83 11.15 -24.03
C ALA A 46 5.86 11.14 -25.57
N LYS A 47 6.83 10.46 -26.18
CA LYS A 47 6.91 10.32 -27.65
C LYS A 47 5.70 9.59 -28.24
N ILE A 48 5.23 8.54 -27.58
CA ILE A 48 4.05 7.79 -28.02
C ILE A 48 2.80 8.66 -27.90
N LYS A 49 2.69 9.49 -26.85
CA LYS A 49 1.55 10.40 -26.64
C LYS A 49 1.46 11.48 -27.71
N GLU A 50 2.60 11.99 -28.18
CA GLU A 50 2.66 12.93 -29.31
C GLU A 50 2.09 12.31 -30.60
N ALA A 51 2.41 11.04 -30.87
CA ALA A 51 1.90 10.32 -32.04
C ALA A 51 0.46 9.81 -31.88
N CYS A 52 0.07 9.43 -30.65
CA CYS A 52 -1.20 8.81 -30.30
C CYS A 52 -1.81 9.46 -29.04
N PRO A 53 -2.45 10.64 -29.16
CA PRO A 53 -2.90 11.44 -28.00
C PRO A 53 -3.89 10.75 -27.06
N ASN A 54 -4.67 9.79 -27.57
CA ASN A 54 -5.71 9.10 -26.78
C ASN A 54 -5.21 7.84 -26.06
N LEU A 55 -3.97 7.40 -26.31
CA LEU A 55 -3.42 6.20 -25.67
C LEU A 55 -3.02 6.51 -24.22
N ASP A 56 -3.33 5.59 -23.30
CA ASP A 56 -2.77 5.65 -21.95
C ASP A 56 -1.30 5.24 -21.96
N VAL A 57 -0.45 6.17 -21.55
CA VAL A 57 1.01 6.01 -21.45
C VAL A 57 1.49 6.17 -20.00
N GLY A 58 0.55 6.36 -19.07
CA GLY A 58 0.85 6.49 -17.65
C GLY A 58 1.35 5.18 -17.06
N PHE A 59 2.09 5.29 -15.97
CA PHE A 59 2.48 4.16 -15.15
C PHE A 59 2.59 4.62 -13.69
N ARG A 60 2.58 3.65 -12.77
CA ARG A 60 2.84 3.86 -11.34
C ARG A 60 4.13 3.15 -10.99
N ALA A 61 4.98 3.79 -10.21
CA ALA A 61 6.16 3.19 -9.62
C ALA A 61 5.83 2.76 -8.19
N PHE A 62 6.27 1.57 -7.81
CA PHE A 62 6.16 1.05 -6.46
C PHE A 62 7.53 0.53 -6.04
N GLU A 63 7.83 0.66 -4.76
CA GLU A 63 9.02 0.08 -4.15
C GLU A 63 8.63 -1.00 -3.15
N ILE A 64 9.54 -1.95 -2.95
CA ILE A 64 9.43 -2.93 -1.89
C ILE A 64 10.20 -2.36 -0.70
N ILE A 65 9.50 -2.16 0.40
CA ILE A 65 10.08 -1.76 1.67
C ILE A 65 10.06 -2.95 2.63
N ASP A 66 11.04 -3.00 3.53
CA ASP A 66 11.05 -4.02 4.57
C ASP A 66 9.84 -3.84 5.50
N ASP A 67 9.17 -4.96 5.76
CA ASP A 67 8.07 -4.97 6.69
C ASP A 67 8.57 -5.09 8.13
N GLU A 68 8.87 -3.94 8.75
CA GLU A 68 9.28 -3.88 10.16
C GLU A 68 8.22 -4.45 11.15
N THR A 69 6.95 -4.68 10.74
CA THR A 69 5.94 -5.26 11.65
C THR A 69 6.11 -6.77 11.82
N HIS A 70 6.72 -7.46 10.85
CA HIS A 70 7.05 -8.89 10.92
C HIS A 70 8.45 -9.17 11.49
N ALA A 71 9.29 -8.15 11.67
CA ALA A 71 10.63 -8.29 12.27
C ALA A 71 10.61 -8.83 13.71
N ASN A 72 9.43 -8.89 14.33
CA ASN A 72 9.23 -9.37 15.69
C ASN A 72 8.61 -10.77 15.79
N ASP A 73 8.46 -11.51 14.69
CA ASP A 73 8.03 -12.93 14.67
C ASP A 73 9.06 -13.89 15.28
N LYS A 74 9.92 -13.40 16.19
CA LYS A 74 10.63 -14.28 17.10
C LYS A 74 9.60 -15.02 17.92
N ASN A 75 9.80 -16.33 18.10
CA ASN A 75 9.01 -17.09 19.07
C ASN A 75 9.02 -16.34 20.41
N LEU A 76 7.94 -16.41 21.18
CA LEU A 76 7.84 -15.72 22.48
C LEU A 76 9.04 -16.05 23.41
N SER A 77 9.61 -17.24 23.26
CA SER A 77 10.82 -17.70 23.97
C SER A 77 12.12 -17.01 23.55
N GLN A 78 12.14 -16.32 22.41
CA GLN A 78 13.27 -15.61 21.82
C GLN A 78 13.06 -14.09 21.78
N ALA A 79 11.88 -13.61 22.19
CA ALA A 79 11.56 -12.19 22.25
C ALA A 79 12.28 -11.53 23.44
N HIS A 80 12.97 -10.42 23.19
CA HIS A 80 13.57 -9.59 24.21
C HIS A 80 12.67 -8.39 24.54
N GLN A 81 12.96 -7.71 25.65
CA GLN A 81 12.20 -6.53 26.10
C GLN A 81 12.07 -5.45 25.01
N LYS A 82 13.12 -5.22 24.21
CA LYS A 82 13.10 -4.29 23.07
C LYS A 82 12.11 -4.70 21.96
N ASP A 83 11.91 -6.00 21.77
CA ASP A 83 11.00 -6.54 20.76
C ASP A 83 9.55 -6.34 21.25
N LEU A 84 9.29 -6.51 22.56
CA LEU A 84 8.00 -6.21 23.20
C LEU A 84 7.64 -4.70 23.15
N PHE A 85 8.61 -3.81 23.34
CA PHE A 85 8.38 -2.36 23.24
C PHE A 85 8.01 -1.93 21.82
N ALA A 86 8.54 -2.59 20.79
CA ALA A 86 8.18 -2.31 19.40
C ALA A 86 6.72 -2.69 19.08
N TYR A 87 6.17 -3.72 19.74
CA TYR A 87 4.74 -4.07 19.62
C TYR A 87 3.82 -3.01 20.25
N SER A 88 4.25 -2.37 21.35
CA SER A 88 3.42 -1.37 22.04
C SER A 88 3.36 -0.03 21.32
N ASN A 89 4.22 0.21 20.33
CA ASN A 89 4.26 1.47 19.59
C ASN A 89 4.67 1.21 18.14
N PRO A 90 3.79 0.59 17.33
CA PRO A 90 4.10 0.29 15.94
C PRO A 90 4.37 1.57 15.17
N LYS A 91 5.39 1.54 14.31
CA LYS A 91 5.70 2.65 13.41
C LYS A 91 4.50 2.89 12.50
N LYS A 92 3.88 4.07 12.63
CA LYS A 92 2.77 4.47 11.77
C LYS A 92 3.25 4.49 10.32
N ARG A 93 2.55 3.76 9.46
CA ARG A 93 2.75 3.78 8.01
C ARG A 93 1.85 4.81 7.38
N GLU A 94 2.29 5.35 6.26
CA GLU A 94 1.44 6.18 5.43
C GLU A 94 0.24 5.36 4.93
N THR A 95 -0.93 5.99 4.92
CA THR A 95 -2.18 5.35 4.51
C THR A 95 -2.09 4.75 3.10
N GLN A 96 -1.40 5.43 2.18
CA GLN A 96 -1.20 4.92 0.82
C GLN A 96 -0.42 3.60 0.81
N THR A 97 0.65 3.47 1.59
CA THR A 97 1.43 2.23 1.73
C THR A 97 0.58 1.10 2.29
N ILE A 98 -0.25 1.38 3.30
CA ILE A 98 -1.18 0.40 3.87
C ILE A 98 -2.17 -0.06 2.81
N LEU A 99 -2.80 0.88 2.08
CA LEU A 99 -3.78 0.57 1.05
C LEU A 99 -3.20 -0.29 -0.08
N ILE A 100 -1.99 0.02 -0.56
CA ILE A 100 -1.31 -0.80 -1.59
C ILE A 100 -0.99 -2.20 -1.06
N LYS A 101 -0.53 -2.34 0.20
CA LYS A 101 -0.34 -3.65 0.84
C LYS A 101 -1.65 -4.43 0.88
N LEU A 102 -2.74 -3.79 1.29
CA LEU A 102 -4.05 -4.44 1.41
C LEU A 102 -4.63 -4.86 0.05
N LEU A 103 -4.45 -4.07 -1.02
CA LEU A 103 -4.82 -4.51 -2.38
C LEU A 103 -4.17 -5.86 -2.71
N GLY A 104 -2.86 -6.00 -2.44
CA GLY A 104 -2.12 -7.24 -2.64
C GLY A 104 -2.64 -8.39 -1.77
N CYS A 105 -2.89 -8.14 -0.48
CA CYS A 105 -3.43 -9.15 0.45
C CYS A 105 -4.81 -9.68 0.05
N GLU A 106 -5.61 -8.84 -0.62
CA GLU A 106 -6.96 -9.17 -1.08
C GLU A 106 -7.01 -9.62 -2.55
N ASN A 107 -5.84 -9.85 -3.19
CA ASN A 107 -5.70 -10.25 -4.59
C ASN A 107 -6.36 -9.29 -5.59
N LEU A 108 -6.36 -7.99 -5.26
CA LEU A 108 -6.82 -6.93 -6.17
C LEU A 108 -5.65 -6.40 -7.00
N GLU A 109 -5.94 -6.00 -8.24
CA GLU A 109 -4.90 -5.45 -9.13
C GLU A 109 -4.37 -4.11 -8.59
N LEU A 110 -3.08 -3.81 -8.81
CA LEU A 110 -2.46 -2.52 -8.42
C LEU A 110 -3.06 -1.30 -9.17
N THR A 111 -3.77 -1.57 -10.26
CA THR A 111 -4.54 -0.62 -11.07
C THR A 111 -5.93 -0.36 -10.50
N THR A 112 -6.41 -1.17 -9.56
CA THR A 112 -7.75 -1.05 -8.97
C THR A 112 -7.92 0.34 -8.36
N PRO A 113 -8.95 1.11 -8.77
CA PRO A 113 -9.24 2.39 -8.15
C PRO A 113 -9.61 2.22 -6.68
N ILE A 114 -9.04 3.08 -5.83
CA ILE A 114 -9.38 3.16 -4.41
C ILE A 114 -10.18 4.44 -4.21
N ILE A 115 -11.41 4.28 -3.70
CA ILE A 115 -12.33 5.37 -3.39
C ILE A 115 -12.17 5.70 -1.91
N CYS A 116 -11.87 6.96 -1.59
CA CYS A 116 -11.90 7.46 -0.23
C CYS A 116 -13.34 7.68 0.21
N LEU A 117 -13.75 7.04 1.31
CA LEU A 117 -15.06 7.26 1.95
C LEU A 117 -14.89 8.17 3.16
N ILE A 118 -13.89 7.87 4.01
CA ILE A 118 -13.47 8.72 5.13
C ILE A 118 -11.95 8.82 5.10
N GLU A 119 -11.44 10.05 5.05
CA GLU A 119 -10.02 10.32 4.96
C GLU A 119 -9.26 9.66 6.13
N ASN A 120 -8.16 9.00 5.80
CA ASN A 120 -7.30 8.25 6.74
C ASN A 120 -7.96 7.08 7.48
N ALA A 121 -9.22 6.72 7.22
CA ALA A 121 -9.93 5.70 7.98
C ALA A 121 -10.61 4.63 7.12
N LEU A 122 -11.41 5.02 6.12
CA LEU A 122 -12.26 4.09 5.37
C LEU A 122 -12.18 4.31 3.86
N TYR A 123 -11.86 3.24 3.13
CA TYR A 123 -11.72 3.24 1.68
C TYR A 123 -12.44 2.04 1.06
N LEU A 124 -12.72 2.11 -0.24
CA LEU A 124 -13.38 1.05 -1.00
C LEU A 124 -12.65 0.79 -2.32
N ALA A 125 -12.36 -0.47 -2.62
CA ALA A 125 -11.85 -0.91 -3.91
C ALA A 125 -12.68 -2.09 -4.41
N LEU A 126 -13.38 -1.90 -5.54
CA LEU A 126 -14.43 -2.80 -5.99
C LEU A 126 -15.44 -3.06 -4.85
N ASN A 127 -15.59 -4.32 -4.44
CA ASN A 127 -16.51 -4.75 -3.39
C ASN A 127 -15.78 -5.03 -2.06
N THR A 128 -14.51 -4.59 -1.93
CA THR A 128 -13.70 -4.75 -0.71
C THR A 128 -13.53 -3.41 -0.02
N ALA A 129 -14.01 -3.30 1.22
CA ALA A 129 -13.77 -2.15 2.08
C ALA A 129 -12.45 -2.31 2.86
N PHE A 130 -11.69 -1.21 2.98
CA PHE A 130 -10.45 -1.13 3.73
C PHE A 130 -10.60 -0.20 4.92
N ILE A 131 -10.35 -0.72 6.12
CA ILE A 131 -10.31 0.06 7.35
C ILE A 131 -8.84 0.21 7.75
N VAL A 132 -8.34 1.44 7.74
CA VAL A 132 -6.90 1.77 7.87
C VAL A 132 -6.63 2.86 8.90
N GLY A 133 -7.60 3.14 9.75
CA GLY A 133 -7.53 4.11 10.84
C GLY A 133 -8.75 4.02 11.73
N ASP A 134 -8.73 4.75 12.84
CA ASP A 134 -9.82 4.81 13.80
C ASP A 134 -11.11 5.34 13.15
N ILE A 135 -12.21 4.63 13.37
CA ILE A 135 -13.56 4.93 12.86
C ILE A 135 -14.59 4.33 13.81
N GLU A 136 -15.75 4.98 13.94
CA GLU A 136 -16.87 4.43 14.72
C GLU A 136 -17.67 3.41 13.89
N MET A 137 -18.18 2.35 14.53
CA MET A 137 -18.95 1.31 13.82
C MET A 137 -20.18 1.88 13.08
N SER A 138 -20.82 2.92 13.63
CA SER A 138 -21.94 3.59 12.97
C SER A 138 -21.53 4.25 11.64
N GLU A 139 -20.32 4.81 11.56
CA GLU A 139 -19.81 5.43 10.33
C GLU A 139 -19.48 4.37 9.28
N VAL A 140 -18.96 3.21 9.70
CA VAL A 140 -18.75 2.06 8.82
C VAL A 140 -20.08 1.63 8.19
N LEU A 141 -21.12 1.43 9.00
CA LEU A 141 -22.44 1.01 8.52
C LEU A 141 -23.04 2.06 7.57
N GLU A 142 -23.00 3.33 7.95
CA GLU A 142 -23.57 4.42 7.15
C GLU A 142 -22.92 4.52 5.76
N ASN A 143 -21.59 4.36 5.69
CA ASN A 143 -20.85 4.48 4.44
C ASN A 143 -20.91 3.24 3.56
N LEU A 144 -21.19 2.05 4.13
CA LEU A 144 -21.15 0.78 3.40
C LEU A 144 -22.51 0.16 3.07
N LYS A 145 -23.60 0.55 3.76
CA LYS A 145 -24.95 -0.09 3.67
C LYS A 145 -25.53 -0.27 2.26
N ASP A 146 -25.10 0.50 1.27
CA ASP A 146 -25.58 0.44 -0.13
C ASP A 146 -24.45 0.26 -1.16
N LYS A 147 -23.25 -0.11 -0.72
CA LYS A 147 -22.06 -0.20 -1.60
C LYS A 147 -21.83 -1.60 -2.19
N GLY A 148 -22.65 -2.58 -1.83
CA GLY A 148 -22.47 -3.97 -2.30
C GLY A 148 -21.15 -4.57 -1.83
N VAL A 149 -20.73 -4.25 -0.60
CA VAL A 149 -19.51 -4.78 -0.01
C VAL A 149 -19.66 -6.29 0.19
N GLU A 150 -18.65 -7.03 -0.23
CA GLU A 150 -18.54 -8.48 -0.07
C GLU A 150 -17.43 -8.86 0.92
N LYS A 151 -16.58 -7.90 1.27
CA LYS A 151 -15.40 -8.13 2.11
C LYS A 151 -14.94 -6.88 2.84
N ILE A 152 -14.48 -7.05 4.08
CA ILE A 152 -13.80 -5.99 4.85
C ILE A 152 -12.39 -6.45 5.19
N SER A 153 -11.38 -5.66 4.84
CA SER A 153 -10.00 -5.88 5.25
C SER A 153 -9.54 -4.73 6.16
N MET A 154 -9.29 -5.05 7.42
CA MET A 154 -8.89 -4.10 8.46
C MET A 154 -7.40 -4.23 8.76
N TYR A 155 -6.67 -3.11 8.73
CA TYR A 155 -5.26 -3.06 9.12
C TYR A 155 -5.12 -2.73 10.60
N MET A 156 -5.03 -3.77 11.43
CA MET A 156 -5.03 -3.66 12.89
C MET A 156 -3.97 -2.70 13.46
N PRO A 157 -2.73 -2.63 12.96
CA PRO A 157 -1.72 -1.73 13.51
C PRO A 157 -2.05 -0.23 13.38
N ALA A 158 -3.06 0.14 12.58
CA ALA A 158 -3.53 1.52 12.48
C ALA A 158 -4.79 1.81 13.32
N ILE A 159 -5.32 0.81 14.04
CA ILE A 159 -6.50 0.94 14.89
C ILE A 159 -6.05 1.08 16.34
N SER A 160 -6.46 2.16 16.99
CA SER A 160 -6.19 2.43 18.41
C SER A 160 -7.31 1.89 19.29
N ASN A 161 -8.52 1.74 18.75
CA ASN A 161 -9.71 1.30 19.48
C ASN A 161 -9.99 -0.20 19.29
N ASP A 162 -9.61 -1.02 20.29
CA ASP A 162 -9.86 -2.47 20.29
C ASP A 162 -11.36 -2.84 20.19
N ARG A 163 -12.27 -1.92 20.53
CA ARG A 163 -13.73 -2.17 20.45
C ARG A 163 -14.21 -2.31 19.02
N LEU A 164 -13.60 -1.58 18.07
CA LEU A 164 -14.02 -1.60 16.67
C LEU A 164 -13.95 -3.02 16.10
N CYS A 165 -12.92 -3.80 16.44
CA CYS A 165 -12.80 -5.17 15.99
C CYS A 165 -13.93 -6.07 16.51
N LEU A 166 -14.32 -5.90 17.77
CA LEU A 166 -15.41 -6.66 18.40
C LEU A 166 -16.77 -6.26 17.84
N GLU A 167 -16.98 -4.96 17.64
CA GLU A 167 -18.19 -4.39 17.07
C GLU A 167 -18.36 -4.80 15.61
N LEU A 168 -17.29 -4.76 14.81
CA LEU A 168 -17.31 -5.26 13.43
C LEU A 168 -17.77 -6.71 13.41
N GLY A 169 -17.14 -7.58 14.19
CA GLY A 169 -17.51 -9.00 14.25
C GLY A 169 -18.96 -9.26 14.67
N SER A 170 -19.55 -8.38 15.49
CA SER A 170 -20.94 -8.50 15.94
C SER A 170 -21.96 -7.94 14.94
N ASN A 171 -21.56 -7.00 14.08
CA ASN A 171 -22.45 -6.25 13.19
C ASN A 171 -22.28 -6.59 11.70
N LEU A 172 -21.43 -7.55 11.32
CA LEU A 172 -21.23 -7.96 9.91
C LEU A 172 -22.54 -8.28 9.17
N ASN A 173 -23.50 -8.90 9.86
CA ASN A 173 -24.79 -9.26 9.28
C ASN A 173 -25.59 -8.05 8.79
N GLU A 174 -25.40 -6.87 9.37
CA GLU A 174 -26.05 -5.63 8.92
C GLU A 174 -25.56 -5.22 7.52
N LEU A 175 -24.34 -5.63 7.15
CA LEU A 175 -23.75 -5.47 5.83
C LEU A 175 -23.94 -6.70 4.93
N LYS A 176 -24.69 -7.72 5.39
CA LYS A 176 -24.86 -9.02 4.71
C LYS A 176 -23.54 -9.79 4.55
N LEU A 177 -22.61 -9.60 5.48
CA LEU A 177 -21.31 -10.27 5.52
C LEU A 177 -21.29 -11.37 6.58
N GLU A 178 -20.48 -12.39 6.35
CA GLU A 178 -20.19 -13.46 7.31
C GLU A 178 -18.82 -13.25 7.96
N SER A 179 -18.54 -14.01 9.03
CA SER A 179 -17.25 -13.91 9.75
C SER A 179 -16.03 -14.18 8.87
N GLY A 180 -16.18 -14.97 7.80
CA GLY A 180 -15.14 -15.22 6.81
C GLY A 180 -14.76 -14.01 5.96
N ASP A 181 -15.64 -13.01 5.86
CA ASP A 181 -15.49 -11.84 5.00
C ASP A 181 -14.74 -10.69 5.67
N LEU A 182 -14.55 -10.78 7.00
CA LEU A 182 -13.68 -9.89 7.76
C LEU A 182 -12.25 -10.45 7.80
N LYS A 183 -11.30 -9.74 7.20
CA LYS A 183 -9.87 -10.05 7.26
C LYS A 183 -9.14 -9.03 8.13
N ILE A 184 -8.53 -9.52 9.20
CA ILE A 184 -7.62 -8.73 10.04
C ILE A 184 -6.21 -8.91 9.45
N ARG A 185 -5.55 -7.79 9.17
CA ARG A 185 -4.23 -7.72 8.55
C ARG A 185 -3.29 -6.88 9.40
N GLY A 186 -1.99 -7.09 9.19
CA GLY A 186 -0.92 -6.35 9.86
C GLY A 186 -0.19 -7.18 10.90
#